data_AF-A0A8T6E0J9-F1
#
_entry.id   AF-A0A8T6E0J9-F1
#
_cell.length_a   1.000
_cell.length_b   1.000
_cell.length_c   1.000
_cell.angle_alpha   90.00
_cell.angle_beta   90.00
_cell.angle_gamma   90.00
#
_symmetry.space_group_name_H-M   'P 1'
#
loop_
_entity.id
_entity.type
_entity.pdbx_description
1 polymer ?
#
loop_
_entity_poly.entity_id
_entity_poly.type
_entity_poly.pdbx_seq_one_letter_code
_entity_poly.pdbx_strand_id
1 'polypeptide(L)'
;MSTSRAPVEAVYSVDIPVGHKSCTVRVLPDNELRLYVANCLRKRSNLKDGFEIQYVSSNVELYWEEHHFIEARYDCTNRTLQVSVNRRTVFETFVA
;
A
#
# COMPACT_ATOMS: atom_id res chain seq x y z
N MET A 1 26.96 -8.68 6.14
CA MET A 1 26.84 -8.26 4.72
C MET A 1 25.41 -7.82 4.49
N SER A 2 25.14 -6.52 4.57
CA SER A 2 23.81 -5.97 4.32
C SER A 2 23.66 -5.85 2.81
N THR A 3 22.97 -6.81 2.18
CA THR A 3 22.66 -6.70 0.76
C THR A 3 21.66 -5.56 0.61
N SER A 4 22.19 -4.39 0.24
CA SER A 4 21.40 -3.31 -0.37
C SER A 4 20.78 -3.87 -1.64
N ARG A 5 19.61 -4.52 -1.50
CA ARG A 5 18.81 -5.01 -2.61
C ARG A 5 18.42 -3.77 -3.40
N ALA A 6 18.81 -3.73 -4.68
CA ALA A 6 18.44 -2.66 -5.59
C ALA A 6 16.93 -2.38 -5.47
N PRO A 7 16.48 -1.12 -5.62
CA PRO A 7 15.06 -0.81 -5.56
C PRO A 7 14.34 -1.66 -6.60
N VAL A 8 13.51 -2.60 -6.14
CA VAL A 8 12.65 -3.39 -7.03
C VAL A 8 11.62 -2.43 -7.58
N GLU A 9 11.59 -2.29 -8.90
CA GLU A 9 10.62 -1.48 -9.60
C GLU A 9 9.22 -2.05 -9.36
N ALA A 10 8.29 -1.19 -8.96
CA ALA A 10 6.91 -1.58 -8.71
C ALA A 10 6.19 -1.73 -10.05
N VAL A 11 5.37 -2.77 -10.20
CA VAL A 11 4.47 -2.90 -11.37
C VAL A 11 3.37 -1.83 -11.33
N TYR A 12 3.03 -1.37 -10.12
CA TYR A 12 2.10 -0.28 -9.93
C TYR A 12 2.47 0.56 -8.71
N SER A 13 2.30 1.88 -8.82
CA SER A 13 2.49 2.81 -7.72
C SER A 13 1.44 3.90 -7.81
N VAL A 14 0.75 4.16 -6.70
CA VAL A 14 -0.21 5.26 -6.58
C VAL A 14 0.07 6.06 -5.33
N ASP A 15 0.05 7.38 -5.48
CA ASP A 15 0.10 8.32 -4.37
C ASP A 15 -1.30 8.77 -4.00
N ILE A 16 -1.63 8.60 -2.73
CA ILE A 16 -2.92 8.96 -2.14
C ILE A 16 -2.67 10.15 -1.21
N PRO A 17 -3.26 11.32 -1.49
CA PRO A 17 -3.19 12.45 -0.57
C PRO A 17 -4.01 12.16 0.68
N VAL A 18 -3.41 12.37 1.85
CA VAL A 18 -4.04 12.12 3.15
C VAL A 18 -3.76 13.32 4.04
N GLY A 19 -4.68 14.28 4.03
CA GLY A 19 -4.45 15.60 4.63
C GLY A 19 -3.22 16.27 4.01
N HIS A 20 -2.24 16.65 4.84
CA HIS A 20 -0.98 17.23 4.40
C HIS A 20 0.15 16.20 4.17
N LYS A 21 -0.12 14.90 4.34
CA LYS A 21 0.84 13.83 4.06
C LYS A 21 0.48 13.10 2.77
N SER A 22 1.50 12.52 2.13
CA SER A 22 1.30 11.57 1.04
C SER A 22 1.48 10.13 1.53
N CYS A 23 0.63 9.25 1.01
CA CYS A 23 0.73 7.83 1.24
C CYS A 23 0.87 7.12 -0.09
N THR A 24 1.96 6.38 -0.27
CA THR A 24 2.23 5.67 -1.51
C THR A 24 1.94 4.20 -1.32
N VAL A 25 1.10 3.65 -2.19
CA VAL A 25 0.85 2.21 -2.26
C VAL A 25 1.56 1.66 -3.49
N ARG A 26 2.32 0.58 -3.30
CA ARG A 26 3.06 -0.08 -4.38
C ARG A 26 2.73 -1.56 -4.43
N VAL A 27 2.50 -2.06 -5.64
CA VAL A 27 2.44 -3.49 -5.96
C VAL A 27 3.73 -3.86 -6.65
N LEU A 28 4.42 -4.88 -6.15
CA LEU A 28 5.67 -5.39 -6.72
C LEU A 28 5.41 -6.59 -7.65
N PRO A 29 6.39 -6.97 -8.49
CA PRO A 29 6.25 -8.09 -9.44
C PRO A 29 5.93 -9.45 -8.78
N ASP A 30 6.31 -9.64 -7.52
CA ASP A 30 6.01 -10.84 -6.73
C ASP A 30 4.67 -10.74 -5.97
N ASN A 31 3.82 -9.79 -6.37
CA ASN A 31 2.59 -9.39 -5.70
C ASN A 31 2.80 -8.85 -4.27
N GLU A 32 4.02 -8.51 -3.85
CA GLU A 32 4.21 -7.85 -2.57
C GLU A 32 3.51 -6.48 -2.58
N LEU A 33 2.63 -6.25 -1.60
CA LEU A 33 1.93 -4.99 -1.41
C LEU A 33 2.67 -4.19 -0.34
N ARG A 34 3.04 -2.95 -0.65
CA ARG A 34 3.73 -2.04 0.28
C ARG A 34 2.95 -0.75 0.46
N LEU A 35 2.92 -0.28 1.70
CA LEU A 35 2.37 1.01 2.10
C LEU A 35 3.48 1.88 2.69
N TYR A 36 3.67 3.04 2.09
CA TYR A 36 4.60 4.07 2.54
C TYR A 36 3.81 5.28 3.02
N VAL A 37 4.32 5.96 4.04
CA VAL A 37 3.80 7.24 4.52
C VAL A 37 4.97 8.20 4.62
N ALA A 38 4.89 9.34 3.94
CA ALA A 38 5.99 10.29 3.82
C ALA A 38 7.31 9.61 3.40
N ASN A 39 7.26 8.78 2.34
CA ASN A 39 8.37 8.00 1.80
C ASN A 39 8.99 6.94 2.73
N CYS A 40 8.45 6.74 3.93
CA CYS A 40 8.89 5.70 4.85
C CYS A 40 7.99 4.46 4.74
N LEU A 41 8.58 3.28 4.52
CA LEU A 41 7.85 2.01 4.51
C LEU A 41 7.21 1.77 5.88
N ARG A 42 5.88 1.73 5.94
CA ARG A 42 5.12 1.48 7.18
C ARG A 42 4.73 0.02 7.30
N LYS A 43 4.22 -0.56 6.22
CA LYS A 43 3.78 -1.95 6.17
C LYS A 43 4.08 -2.55 4.81
N ARG A 44 4.31 -3.85 4.83
CA ARG A 44 4.35 -4.70 3.65
C ARG A 44 3.60 -5.99 3.95
N SER A 45 3.01 -6.55 2.91
CA SER A 45 2.45 -7.89 2.90
C SER A 45 3.06 -8.60 1.71
N ASN A 46 3.66 -9.76 1.96
CA ASN A 46 4.06 -10.69 0.92
C ASN A 46 3.32 -12.00 1.19
N LEU A 47 2.75 -12.58 0.14
CA LEU A 47 2.07 -13.87 0.28
C LEU A 47 3.01 -14.92 0.86
N LYS A 48 2.51 -15.65 1.85
CA LYS A 48 2.86 -17.05 2.06
C LYS A 48 1.87 -17.87 1.22
N ASP A 49 2.35 -18.95 0.62
CA ASP A 49 1.62 -19.76 -0.36
C ASP A 49 0.13 -19.97 0.00
N GLY A 50 -0.76 -19.63 -0.94
CA GLY A 50 -2.19 -19.98 -0.89
C GLY A 50 -3.18 -18.84 -0.60
N PHE A 51 -2.74 -17.61 -0.32
CA PHE A 51 -3.67 -16.48 -0.21
C PHE A 51 -3.74 -15.69 -1.53
N GLU A 52 -4.94 -15.28 -1.94
CA GLU A 52 -5.14 -14.53 -3.20
C GLU A 52 -5.20 -13.02 -2.97
N ILE A 53 -5.38 -12.59 -1.72
CA ILE A 53 -5.55 -11.17 -1.36
C ILE A 53 -4.40 -10.72 -0.47
N GLN A 54 -3.78 -9.61 -0.86
CA GLN A 54 -2.85 -8.84 -0.06
C GLN A 54 -3.52 -7.68 0.63
N TYR A 55 -3.07 -7.40 1.84
CA TYR A 55 -3.66 -6.40 2.69
C TYR A 55 -2.58 -5.71 3.53
N VAL A 56 -2.57 -4.38 3.51
CA VAL A 56 -1.75 -3.55 4.40
C VAL A 56 -2.58 -2.39 4.91
N SER A 57 -2.35 -1.98 6.15
CA SER A 57 -3.01 -0.81 6.73
C SER A 57 -2.11 -0.07 7.70
N SER A 58 -2.35 1.24 7.85
CA SER A 58 -1.63 2.08 8.81
C SER A 58 -2.52 3.20 9.30
N ASN A 59 -2.40 3.52 10.59
CA ASN A 59 -2.82 4.81 11.09
C ASN A 59 -1.81 5.88 10.65
N VAL A 60 -2.31 7.04 10.25
CA VAL A 60 -1.54 8.23 9.90
C VAL A 60 -2.03 9.37 10.77
N GLU A 61 -1.16 9.80 11.67
CA GLU A 61 -1.36 11.00 12.48
C GLU A 61 -1.09 12.23 11.61
N LEU A 62 -2.09 13.08 11.46
CA LEU A 62 -1.97 14.34 10.74
C LEU A 62 -1.67 15.46 11.75
N TYR A 63 -2.58 15.70 12.67
CA TYR A 63 -2.43 16.65 13.78
C TYR A 63 -2.76 15.98 15.11
N TRP A 64 -2.65 16.74 16.21
CA TRP A 64 -3.15 16.32 17.51
C TRP A 64 -4.64 15.94 17.37
N GLU A 65 -4.99 14.70 17.72
CA GLU A 65 -6.32 14.07 17.60
C GLU A 65 -6.85 13.78 16.18
N GLU A 66 -6.15 14.18 15.10
CA GLU A 66 -6.56 13.82 13.74
C GLU A 66 -5.82 12.57 13.24
N HIS A 67 -6.57 11.48 13.08
CA HIS A 67 -6.06 10.18 12.62
C HIS A 67 -6.79 9.72 11.37
N HIS A 68 -6.02 9.40 10.32
CA HIS A 68 -6.53 8.70 9.15
C HIS A 68 -6.07 7.25 9.17
N PHE A 69 -7.03 6.32 9.10
CA PHE A 69 -6.76 4.91 8.90
C PHE A 69 -6.73 4.60 7.40
N ILE A 70 -5.56 4.26 6.89
CA ILE A 70 -5.37 3.90 5.49
C ILE A 70 -5.34 2.39 5.38
N GLU A 71 -6.03 1.88 4.38
CA GLU A 71 -6.09 0.48 4.03
C GLU A 71 -5.83 0.34 2.54
N ALA A 72 -4.95 -0.59 2.16
CA ALA A 72 -4.78 -1.02 0.79
C ALA A 72 -4.99 -2.53 0.70
N ARG A 73 -5.81 -2.94 -0.26
CA ARG A 73 -6.14 -4.32 -0.57
C ARG A 73 -5.80 -4.58 -2.03
N TYR A 74 -5.00 -5.61 -2.30
CA TYR A 74 -4.69 -6.04 -3.64
C TYR A 74 -5.13 -7.48 -3.84
N ASP A 75 -6.05 -7.71 -4.77
CA ASP A 75 -6.48 -9.03 -5.21
C ASP A 75 -5.56 -9.50 -6.34
N CYS A 76 -4.74 -10.51 -6.08
CA CYS A 76 -3.77 -11.03 -7.03
C CYS A 76 -4.43 -11.81 -8.18
N THR A 77 -5.61 -12.41 -7.93
CA THR A 77 -6.36 -13.20 -8.92
C THR A 77 -7.00 -12.28 -9.95
N ASN A 78 -7.69 -11.24 -9.48
CA ASN A 78 -8.38 -10.27 -10.33
C ASN A 78 -7.49 -9.07 -10.72
N ARG A 79 -6.28 -9.00 -10.15
CA ARG A 79 -5.34 -7.87 -10.26
C ARG A 79 -5.97 -6.52 -9.91
N THR A 80 -6.83 -6.49 -8.91
CA THR A 80 -7.52 -5.27 -8.50
C THR A 80 -6.87 -4.69 -7.25
N LEU A 81 -6.44 -3.43 -7.32
CA LEU A 81 -5.95 -2.66 -6.19
C LEU A 81 -7.02 -1.69 -5.73
N GLN A 82 -7.38 -1.75 -4.44
CA GLN A 82 -8.29 -0.83 -3.79
C GLN A 82 -7.58 -0.15 -2.62
N VAL A 83 -7.76 1.16 -2.47
CA VAL A 83 -7.29 1.93 -1.30
C VAL A 83 -8.46 2.67 -0.66
N SER A 84 -8.53 2.56 0.66
CA SER A 84 -9.55 3.21 1.48
C SER A 84 -8.90 4.06 2.57
N VAL A 85 -9.54 5.18 2.90
CA VAL A 85 -9.19 6.03 4.05
C VAL A 85 -10.41 6.10 4.96
N ASN A 86 -10.26 5.76 6.24
CA ASN A 86 -11.35 5.67 7.21
C ASN A 86 -12.52 4.84 6.69
N ARG A 87 -12.20 3.69 6.06
CA ARG A 87 -13.15 2.75 5.42
C ARG A 87 -13.91 3.28 4.19
N ARG A 88 -13.60 4.49 3.72
CA ARG A 88 -14.13 5.01 2.46
C ARG A 88 -13.12 4.74 1.35
N THR A 89 -13.55 4.04 0.30
CA THR A 89 -12.73 3.85 -0.90
C THR A 89 -12.46 5.19 -1.56
N VAL A 90 -11.17 5.48 -1.76
CA VAL A 90 -10.70 6.70 -2.42
C VAL A 90 -10.02 6.40 -3.75
N PHE A 91 -9.64 5.14 -3.98
CA PHE A 91 -8.98 4.69 -5.19
C PHE A 91 -9.27 3.22 -5.44
N GLU A 92 -9.50 2.88 -6.71
CA GLU A 92 -9.67 1.50 -7.17
C GLU A 92 -9.22 1.40 -8.63
N THR A 93 -8.44 0.38 -8.97
CA THR A 93 -7.95 0.16 -10.34
C THR A 93 -7.63 -1.31 -10.59
N PHE A 94 -7.62 -1.66 -11.87
CA PHE A 94 -6.92 -2.85 -12.37
C PHE A 94 -5.42 -2.57 -12.51
N VAL A 95 -4.58 -3.54 -12.15
CA VAL A 95 -3.13 -3.52 -12.27
C VAL A 95 -2.72 -4.43 -13.43
N ALA A 96 -2.22 -3.83 -14.51
CA ALA A 96 -1.82 -4.55 -15.72
C ALA A 96 -0.51 -5.34 -15.54
#